data_AF-A0A2U1XNC3-F1
#
_entry.id   AF-A0A2U1XNC3-F1
#
_cell.length_a   1.000
_cell.length_b   1.000
_cell.length_c   1.000
_cell.angle_alpha   90.00
_cell.angle_beta   90.00
_cell.angle_gamma   90.00
#
_symmetry.space_group_name_H-M   'P 1'
#
loop_
_entity.id
_entity.type
_entity.pdbx_description
1 polymer ?
#
loop_
_entity_poly.entity_id
_entity_poly.type
_entity_poly.pdbx_seq_one_letter_code
_entity_poly.pdbx_strand_id
1 'polypeptide(L)'
;MDSGNPCIGLCRFGGDGNCLGCHRTKAEVKGWKRLGNAAKAAINARIAANSRRGIEAGPAEEKVPRKRLRKLDRKIGKLEAKLALLREERGQLVDRPGQTPESSR
;
A
#
# COMPACT_ATOMS: atom_id res chain seq x y z
N MET A 1 7.07 -28.12 7.50
CA MET A 1 6.48 -26.78 7.31
C MET A 1 4.99 -26.91 7.59
N ASP A 2 4.49 -26.26 8.64
CA ASP A 2 3.06 -26.34 9.00
C ASP A 2 2.25 -25.51 8.00
N SER A 3 1.71 -26.15 6.96
CA SER A 3 0.93 -25.54 5.86
C SER A 3 -0.32 -24.76 6.30
N GLY A 4 -0.62 -24.69 7.60
CA GLY A 4 -1.73 -23.93 8.19
C GLY A 4 -1.31 -22.68 9.00
N ASN A 5 -0.02 -22.32 9.04
CA ASN A 5 0.45 -21.14 9.76
C ASN A 5 0.40 -19.88 8.87
N PRO A 6 -0.42 -18.85 9.18
CA PRO A 6 -0.56 -17.64 8.36
C PRO A 6 0.59 -16.63 8.55
N CYS A 7 1.78 -17.08 8.97
CA CYS A 7 2.89 -16.20 9.33
C CYS A 7 3.74 -15.83 8.11
N ILE A 8 3.88 -14.52 7.85
CA ILE A 8 4.72 -13.98 6.77
C ILE A 8 6.14 -13.61 7.22
N GLY A 9 6.56 -14.00 8.42
CA GLY A 9 7.89 -13.69 8.97
C GLY A 9 8.07 -12.27 9.52
N LEU A 10 7.10 -11.38 9.34
CA LEU A 10 7.09 -10.03 9.91
C LEU A 10 6.33 -10.00 11.25
N CYS A 11 7.04 -10.07 12.37
CA CYS A 11 6.45 -10.01 13.71
C CYS A 11 6.56 -8.59 14.29
N ARG A 12 5.51 -7.79 14.08
CA ARG A 12 5.37 -6.45 14.67
C ARG A 12 3.95 -6.25 15.16
N PHE A 13 3.74 -5.65 16.33
CA PHE A 13 2.41 -5.49 16.91
C PHE A 13 1.94 -4.04 16.78
N GLY A 14 0.68 -3.85 16.39
CA GLY A 14 0.01 -2.55 16.36
C GLY A 14 -0.53 -2.13 17.74
N GLY A 15 -1.14 -0.95 17.82
CA GLY A 15 -1.77 -0.45 19.05
C GLY A 15 -2.96 -1.28 19.53
N ASP A 16 -3.53 -2.10 18.66
CA ASP A 16 -4.60 -3.06 18.95
C ASP A 16 -4.09 -4.38 19.56
N GLY A 17 -2.77 -4.55 19.68
CA GLY A 17 -2.16 -5.76 20.23
C GLY A 17 -2.10 -6.95 19.26
N ASN A 18 -2.47 -6.74 18.00
CA ASN A 18 -2.38 -7.74 16.94
C ASN A 18 -1.11 -7.58 16.12
N CYS A 19 -0.61 -8.69 15.58
CA CYS A 19 0.53 -8.70 14.68
C CYS A 19 0.16 -8.09 13.33
N LEU A 20 0.91 -7.10 12.85
CA LEU A 20 0.72 -6.42 11.58
C LEU A 20 0.90 -7.34 10.37
N GLY A 21 1.65 -8.45 10.52
CA GLY A 21 1.88 -9.39 9.43
C GLY A 21 0.85 -10.52 9.36
N CYS A 22 0.56 -11.17 10.49
CA CYS A 22 -0.34 -12.35 10.53
C CYS A 22 -1.65 -12.12 11.28
N HIS A 23 -1.90 -10.90 11.78
CA HIS A 23 -3.10 -10.49 12.52
C HIS A 23 -3.46 -11.35 13.75
N ARG A 24 -2.52 -12.18 14.22
CA ARG A 24 -2.61 -12.90 15.48
C ARG A 24 -2.20 -12.02 16.65
N THR A 25 -2.84 -12.24 17.79
CA THR A 25 -2.44 -11.66 19.07
C THR A 25 -1.10 -12.24 19.54
N LYS A 26 -0.42 -11.53 20.44
CA LYS A 26 0.84 -12.01 21.04
C LYS A 26 0.70 -13.38 21.74
N ALA A 27 -0.46 -13.63 22.36
CA ALA A 27 -0.75 -14.89 23.05
C ALA A 27 -0.88 -16.05 22.06
N GLU A 28 -1.60 -15.86 20.95
CA GLU A 28 -1.76 -16.85 19.89
C GLU A 28 -0.44 -17.16 19.17
N VAL A 29 0.40 -16.14 18.97
CA VAL A 29 1.75 -16.32 18.40
C VAL A 29 2.61 -17.20 19.29
N LYS A 30 2.67 -16.91 20.60
CA LYS A 30 3.47 -17.68 21.58
C LYS A 30 2.93 -19.10 21.78
N GLY A 31 1.60 -19.27 21.71
CA GLY A 31 0.91 -20.53 21.96
C GLY A 31 0.75 -21.45 20.75
N TRP A 32 1.06 -21.00 19.53
CA TRP A 32 0.66 -21.67 18.28
C TRP A 32 0.95 -23.17 18.21
N LYS A 33 2.17 -23.58 18.61
CA LYS A 33 2.58 -24.99 18.58
C LYS A 33 1.77 -25.87 19.54
N ARG A 34 1.22 -25.28 20.61
CA ARG A 34 0.41 -25.97 21.63
C ARG A 34 -1.09 -25.98 21.31
N LEU A 35 -1.51 -25.27 20.27
CA LEU A 35 -2.92 -25.22 19.87
C LEU A 35 -3.31 -26.47 19.07
N GLY A 36 -4.47 -27.02 19.40
CA GLY A 36 -5.11 -28.06 18.59
C GLY A 36 -5.59 -27.53 17.23
N ASN A 37 -5.87 -28.45 16.31
CA ASN A 37 -6.27 -28.10 14.94
C ASN A 37 -7.55 -27.26 14.87
N ALA A 38 -8.53 -27.54 15.73
CA ALA A 38 -9.76 -26.77 15.81
C ALA A 38 -9.51 -25.30 16.22
N ALA A 39 -8.64 -25.08 17.21
CA ALA A 39 -8.26 -23.74 17.66
C ALA A 39 -7.49 -22.97 16.56
N LYS A 40 -6.57 -23.65 15.87
CA LYS A 40 -5.85 -23.07 14.73
C LYS A 40 -6.80 -22.67 13.59
N ALA A 41 -7.78 -23.52 13.27
CA ALA A 41 -8.78 -23.24 12.25
C ALA A 41 -9.66 -22.02 12.62
N ALA A 42 -10.11 -21.93 13.87
CA ALA A 42 -10.89 -20.80 14.35
C ALA A 42 -10.11 -19.47 14.28
N ILE A 43 -8.83 -19.49 14.66
CA ILE A 43 -7.94 -18.32 14.56
C ILE A 43 -7.77 -17.90 13.09
N ASN A 44 -7.53 -18.86 12.20
CA ASN A 44 -7.37 -18.57 10.76
C ASN A 44 -8.66 -18.01 10.15
N ALA A 45 -9.83 -18.54 10.53
CA ALA A 45 -11.12 -18.02 10.08
C ALA A 45 -11.36 -16.57 10.56
N ARG A 46 -11.02 -16.28 11.82
CA ARG A 46 -11.06 -14.91 12.37
C ARG A 46 -10.13 -13.95 11.62
N ILE A 47 -8.90 -14.38 11.35
CA ILE A 47 -7.94 -13.59 10.56
C ILE A 47 -8.50 -13.33 9.16
N ALA A 48 -9.00 -14.34 8.46
CA ALA A 48 -9.58 -14.19 7.13
C ALA A 48 -10.81 -13.25 7.11
N ALA A 49 -11.60 -13.24 8.17
CA ALA A 49 -12.69 -12.27 8.34
C ALA A 49 -12.17 -10.85 8.57
N ASN A 50 -11.12 -10.67 9.38
CA ASN A 50 -10.57 -9.36 9.72
C ASN A 50 -9.68 -8.77 8.61
N SER A 51 -8.93 -9.57 7.87
CA SER A 51 -8.12 -9.12 6.73
C SER A 51 -9.00 -8.50 5.64
N ARG A 52 -10.25 -8.97 5.48
CA ARG A 52 -11.25 -8.35 4.61
C ARG A 52 -11.76 -7.00 5.11
N ARG A 53 -11.62 -6.72 6.41
CA ARG A 53 -11.99 -5.43 7.04
C ARG A 53 -10.81 -4.46 7.15
N GLY A 54 -9.58 -4.92 6.92
CA GLY A 54 -8.34 -4.15 7.09
C GLY A 54 -8.11 -3.02 6.08
N ILE A 55 -9.01 -2.83 5.11
CA ILE A 55 -9.03 -1.65 4.24
C ILE A 55 -9.76 -0.47 4.93
N GLU A 56 -10.54 -0.74 5.98
CA GLU A 56 -11.34 0.26 6.70
C GLU A 56 -10.89 0.46 8.16
N ALA A 57 -9.62 0.18 8.47
CA ALA A 57 -9.04 0.74 9.69
C ALA A 57 -8.78 2.24 9.42
N GLY A 58 -9.82 3.05 9.64
CA GLY A 58 -9.76 4.50 9.59
C GLY A 58 -8.60 5.03 10.45
N PRO A 59 -8.02 6.17 10.07
CA PRO A 59 -6.78 6.62 10.65
C PRO A 59 -6.99 6.86 12.15
N ALA A 60 -6.22 6.15 12.96
CA ALA A 60 -5.87 6.64 14.28
C ALA A 60 -5.45 8.10 14.10
N GLU A 61 -6.07 9.01 14.85
CA GLU A 61 -5.82 10.45 14.78
C GLU A 61 -4.39 10.78 15.22
N GLU A 62 -3.43 10.42 14.40
CA GLU A 62 -2.08 10.93 14.47
C GLU A 62 -2.16 12.35 13.93
N LYS A 63 -1.85 13.34 14.78
CA LYS A 63 -1.89 14.76 14.44
C LYS A 63 -0.93 15.05 13.29
N VAL A 64 -1.36 14.80 12.05
CA VAL A 64 -0.53 14.98 10.87
C VAL A 64 -0.17 16.47 10.80
N PRO A 65 1.12 16.83 10.68
CA PRO A 65 1.51 18.24 10.66
C PRO A 65 0.90 18.91 9.41
N ARG A 66 -0.24 19.59 9.58
CA ARG A 66 -1.03 20.26 8.51
C ARG A 66 -0.16 21.15 7.61
N LYS A 67 0.87 21.77 8.18
CA LYS A 67 1.86 22.58 7.44
C LYS A 67 2.73 21.74 6.48
N ARG A 68 3.10 20.52 6.86
CA ARG A 68 3.92 19.60 6.03
C ARG A 68 3.08 19.02 4.90
N LEU A 69 1.83 18.62 5.16
CA LEU A 69 0.86 18.21 4.14
C LEU A 69 0.73 19.25 3.03
N ARG A 70 0.39 20.49 3.38
CA ARG A 70 0.25 21.59 2.40
C ARG A 70 1.52 21.83 1.56
N LYS A 71 2.70 21.66 2.16
CA LYS A 71 3.97 21.76 1.44
C LYS A 71 4.16 20.62 0.44
N LEU A 72 3.74 19.40 0.80
CA LEU A 72 3.76 18.24 -0.09
C LEU A 72 2.76 18.43 -1.24
N ASP A 73 1.54 18.85 -0.96
CA ASP A 73 0.50 19.08 -1.98
C ASP A 73 0.98 20.09 -3.03
N ARG A 74 1.61 21.19 -2.59
CA ARG A 74 2.20 22.17 -3.51
C ARG A 74 3.32 21.59 -4.37
N LYS A 75 4.14 20.68 -3.81
CA LYS A 75 5.20 20.02 -4.59
C LYS A 75 4.61 19.05 -5.60
N ILE A 76 3.59 18.29 -5.21
CA ILE A 76 2.86 17.36 -6.09
C ILE A 76 2.31 18.14 -7.28
N GLY A 77 1.57 19.23 -7.06
CA GLY A 77 1.03 20.03 -8.16
C GLY A 77 2.08 20.59 -9.12
N LYS A 78 3.27 20.99 -8.62
CA LYS A 78 4.38 21.41 -9.48
C LYS A 78 4.92 20.28 -10.35
N LEU A 79 5.03 19.08 -9.78
CA LEU A 79 5.51 17.91 -10.51
C LEU A 79 4.49 17.45 -11.55
N GLU A 80 3.20 17.49 -11.23
CA GLU A 80 2.11 17.19 -12.15
C GLU A 80 2.09 18.15 -13.34
N ALA A 81 2.24 19.46 -13.10
CA ALA A 81 2.35 20.45 -14.16
C ALA A 81 3.57 20.20 -15.06
N LYS A 82 4.73 19.92 -14.46
CA LYS A 82 5.94 19.57 -15.24
C LYS A 82 5.75 18.30 -16.05
N LEU A 83 5.10 17.29 -15.47
CA LEU A 83 4.81 16.03 -16.15
C LEU A 83 3.84 16.24 -17.32
N ALA A 84 2.85 17.13 -17.18
CA ALA A 84 1.95 17.49 -18.27
C ALA A 84 2.72 18.12 -19.44
N LEU A 85 3.60 19.08 -19.17
CA LEU A 85 4.45 19.70 -20.20
C LEU A 85 5.33 18.67 -20.92
N LEU A 86 6.01 17.79 -20.17
CA LEU A 86 6.86 16.75 -20.76
C LEU A 86 6.05 15.76 -21.61
N ARG A 87 4.80 15.48 -21.22
CA ARG A 87 3.90 14.61 -22.00
C ARG A 87 3.47 15.27 -23.30
N GLU A 88 3.22 16.58 -23.29
CA GLU A 88 2.90 17.36 -24.47
C GLU A 88 4.10 17.44 -25.43
N GLU A 89 5.29 17.76 -24.92
CA GLU A 89 6.54 17.74 -25.72
C GLU A 89 6.78 16.37 -26.36
N ARG A 90 6.59 15.29 -25.59
CA ARG A 90 6.67 13.94 -26.13
C ARG A 90 5.61 13.68 -27.21
N GLY A 91 4.39 14.18 -27.02
CA GLY A 91 3.32 14.11 -28.03
C GLY A 91 3.74 14.79 -29.33
N GLN A 92 4.24 16.03 -29.24
CA GLN A 92 4.74 16.80 -30.39
C GLN A 92 5.88 16.08 -31.14
N LEU A 93 6.77 15.41 -30.41
CA LEU A 93 7.85 14.63 -31.01
C LEU A 93 7.36 13.36 -31.73
N VAL A 94 6.32 12.71 -31.20
CA VAL A 94 5.69 11.52 -31.80
C VAL A 94 4.82 11.91 -32.99
N ASP A 95 4.10 13.04 -32.90
CA ASP A 95 3.14 13.50 -33.90
C ASP A 95 3.77 14.30 -35.04
N ARG A 96 5.09 14.57 -35.02
CA ARG A 96 5.78 15.29 -36.11
C ARG A 96 5.73 14.47 -37.40
N PRO A 97 4.88 14.82 -38.40
CA PRO A 97 4.93 14.20 -39.70
C PRO A 97 6.18 14.71 -40.42
N GLY A 98 6.79 13.87 -41.25
CA GLY A 98 8.02 14.16 -41.99
C GLY A 98 8.06 15.57 -42.56
N GLN A 99 8.97 16.38 -42.05
CA GLN A 99 9.29 17.70 -42.58
C GLN A 99 10.11 17.49 -43.87
N THR A 100 9.44 17.28 -45.00
CA THR A 100 10.03 17.51 -46.33
C THR A 100 9.81 18.97 -46.69
N PRO A 101 10.86 19.81 -46.82
CA PRO A 101 10.69 21.10 -47.44
C PRO A 101 10.52 20.90 -48.95
N GLU A 102 9.29 21.08 -49.42
CA GLU A 102 8.98 21.30 -50.83
C GLU A 102 9.57 22.67 -51.20
N SER A 103 10.80 22.68 -51.72
CA SER A 103 11.42 23.86 -52.32
C SER A 103 11.00 23.92 -53.78
N SER A 104 9.93 24.67 -54.05
CA SER A 104 9.59 25.14 -55.39
C SER A 104 10.65 26.16 -55.87
N ARG A 105 11.49 25.77 -56.84
CA ARG A 105 11.89 26.53 -58.04
C ARG A 105 13.06 25.87 -58.76
#